data_AF-A0A3M7C355-F1
#
_entry.id   AF-A0A3M7C355-F1
#
_cell.length_a   1.000
_cell.length_b   1.000
_cell.length_c   1.000
_cell.angle_alpha   90.00
_cell.angle_beta   90.00
_cell.angle_gamma   90.00
#
_symmetry.space_group_name_H-M   'P 1'
#
loop_
_entity.id
_entity.type
_entity.pdbx_description
1 polymer ?
#
loop_
_entity_poly.entity_id
_entity_poly.type
_entity_poly.pdbx_seq_one_letter_code
_entity_poly.pdbx_strand_id
1 'polypeptide(L)'
;MDYLIRFVQQHETFRRPEIESLADLAGYSLEWLSYSDHSPFAIIRFKQAEITDTAIQTVIQRSILCDQIYELWGSVGGSNYDLLRQDITSRTQHLWPQYRTSSFRFTVDSYHGKLSLTEQRDLIESFDFMSFEGPVRMKKPDQHFTIFEDYELDAKLPYHLYFGRLIGEGGRKAINLYNLKKRSYIATTSMDAELSLITANLTQAGPGKLAYDPFMGTGSFPLACAHFGAVVFGSDLDGRSIRGKGSRSVRNNFHQYHTAHLYLGGFIADLTNSPLRTSTFPHHPDPTENNQDKHERHSNLLPPLDAILCDPPYGVREGLKVLGSTRAHLHEVVHLADGTPAHLQANYLPPKRPYSLVRMLEDILEFAAERLCEGRGRLGLWMPVAGAVAGDSEGEGEVGEEEQSRQQQPPPPASSGKEAVNPSIPTTATPTTADPSSPANPPNLSPPAHQQPPPTETESEDQEIIPIPTHPALRLAHTSQQDFNKWSRRLLIYVRLPEAEVPAEEIRMFREKRAERERREREEREREREWDWSGKRDVQQGGGGGEGESGGQASGEREGDGEGMRKGKKKGGQTADELNAFRKRYFQGFREV
;
A
#
# COMPACT_ATOMS: atom_id res chain seq x y z
N MET A 1 -19.16 28.41 -8.35
CA MET A 1 -18.13 28.30 -9.40
C MET A 1 -17.74 26.83 -9.54
N ASP A 2 -17.37 26.40 -10.74
CA ASP A 2 -16.89 25.03 -11.01
C ASP A 2 -15.37 25.00 -11.07
N TYR A 3 -14.79 23.84 -10.74
CA TYR A 3 -13.35 23.66 -10.73
C TYR A 3 -12.96 22.43 -11.54
N LEU A 4 -11.92 22.56 -12.34
CA LEU A 4 -11.32 21.49 -13.12
C LEU A 4 -10.11 20.95 -12.35
N ILE A 5 -10.13 19.66 -12.05
CA ILE A 5 -8.97 18.93 -11.53
C ILE A 5 -8.26 18.27 -12.70
N ARG A 6 -6.94 18.46 -12.76
CA ARG A 6 -6.01 17.70 -13.58
C ARG A 6 -5.33 16.65 -12.71
N PHE A 7 -5.71 15.39 -12.85
CA PHE A 7 -5.10 14.24 -12.19
C PHE A 7 -3.88 13.73 -12.93
N VAL A 8 -3.01 13.01 -12.24
CA VAL A 8 -2.05 12.11 -12.88
C VAL A 8 -2.72 10.81 -13.32
N GLN A 9 -2.21 10.20 -14.38
CA GLN A 9 -2.72 8.95 -14.94
C GLN A 9 -2.17 7.71 -14.22
N GLN A 10 -2.40 7.66 -12.91
CA GLN A 10 -2.02 6.55 -12.04
C GLN A 10 -3.04 6.41 -10.91
N HIS A 11 -3.23 5.17 -10.43
CA HIS A 11 -4.06 4.87 -9.27
C HIS A 11 -5.46 5.48 -9.36
N GLU A 12 -6.13 5.29 -10.50
CA GLU A 12 -7.44 5.84 -10.86
C GLU A 12 -8.47 5.66 -9.73
N THR A 13 -8.54 4.45 -9.19
CA THR A 13 -9.46 4.08 -8.09
C THR A 13 -9.20 4.82 -6.77
N PHE A 14 -8.08 5.53 -6.64
CA PHE A 14 -7.70 6.31 -5.45
C PHE A 14 -7.96 7.81 -5.62
N ARG A 15 -8.15 8.31 -6.86
CA ARG A 15 -8.27 9.75 -7.15
C ARG A 15 -9.44 10.40 -6.41
N ARG A 16 -10.65 9.87 -6.59
CA ARG A 16 -11.84 10.40 -5.91
C ARG A 16 -11.76 10.26 -4.39
N PRO A 17 -11.44 9.07 -3.83
CA PRO A 17 -11.24 8.92 -2.39
C PRO A 17 -10.26 9.91 -1.79
N GLU A 18 -9.13 10.18 -2.46
CA GLU A 18 -8.14 11.13 -1.95
C GLU A 18 -8.73 12.53 -1.88
N ILE A 19 -9.32 13.04 -2.96
CA ILE A 19 -9.89 14.39 -3.01
C ILE A 19 -11.06 14.55 -2.02
N GLU A 20 -11.93 13.56 -1.92
CA GLU A 20 -13.03 13.55 -0.94
C GLU A 20 -12.48 13.58 0.50
N SER A 21 -11.46 12.77 0.80
CA SER A 21 -10.84 12.73 2.14
C SER A 21 -10.11 14.03 2.49
N LEU A 22 -9.50 14.69 1.51
CA LEU A 22 -8.83 15.98 1.68
C LEU A 22 -9.80 17.13 1.89
N ALA A 23 -10.91 17.14 1.14
CA ALA A 23 -11.98 18.11 1.34
C ALA A 23 -12.58 17.96 2.74
N ASP A 24 -12.90 16.73 3.16
CA ASP A 24 -13.42 16.44 4.49
C ASP A 24 -12.44 16.88 5.60
N LEU A 25 -11.14 16.59 5.45
CA LEU A 25 -10.13 17.04 6.42
C LEU A 25 -10.10 18.58 6.56
N ALA A 26 -10.24 19.29 5.45
CA ALA A 26 -10.26 20.74 5.44
C ALA A 26 -11.63 21.33 5.85
N GLY A 27 -12.63 20.50 6.14
CA GLY A 27 -13.98 20.93 6.54
C GLY A 27 -14.87 21.35 5.37
N TYR A 28 -14.57 20.90 4.16
CA TYR A 28 -15.33 21.20 2.95
C TYR A 28 -16.08 19.99 2.43
N SER A 29 -17.08 20.25 1.60
CA SER A 29 -17.85 19.21 0.92
C SER A 29 -17.94 19.57 -0.55
N LEU A 30 -17.83 18.56 -1.39
CA LEU A 30 -17.84 18.73 -2.84
C LEU A 30 -18.82 17.80 -3.52
N GLU A 31 -19.12 18.13 -4.76
CA GLU A 31 -19.93 17.38 -5.71
C GLU A 31 -19.07 17.12 -6.95
N TRP A 32 -19.11 15.89 -7.45
CA TRP A 32 -18.49 15.53 -8.73
C TRP A 32 -19.49 15.80 -9.85
N LEU A 33 -19.17 16.75 -10.72
CA LEU A 33 -19.97 17.07 -11.91
C LEU A 33 -19.57 16.22 -13.11
N SER A 34 -18.28 15.87 -13.20
CA SER A 34 -17.74 14.97 -14.22
C SER A 34 -16.52 14.24 -13.67
N TYR A 35 -16.41 12.95 -13.96
CA TYR A 35 -15.26 12.12 -13.62
C TYR A 35 -15.17 10.91 -14.56
N SER A 36 -13.96 10.52 -14.94
CA SER A 36 -13.68 9.31 -15.71
C SER A 36 -12.32 8.75 -15.27
N ASP A 37 -12.19 7.43 -15.17
CA ASP A 37 -10.89 6.79 -14.94
C ASP A 37 -9.98 6.87 -16.18
N HIS A 38 -10.57 7.08 -17.36
CA HIS A 38 -9.87 7.15 -18.64
C HIS A 38 -9.39 8.56 -19.01
N SER A 39 -9.94 9.59 -18.37
CA SER A 39 -9.51 10.98 -18.55
C SER A 39 -8.80 11.47 -17.29
N PRO A 40 -7.75 12.30 -17.43
CA PRO A 40 -7.14 12.95 -16.28
C PRO A 40 -7.97 14.14 -15.79
N PHE A 41 -9.02 14.53 -16.51
CA PHE A 41 -9.83 15.69 -16.18
C PHE A 41 -11.07 15.28 -15.39
N ALA A 42 -11.33 16.01 -14.31
CA ALA A 42 -12.58 15.92 -13.57
C ALA A 42 -13.10 17.30 -13.23
N ILE A 43 -14.41 17.43 -13.13
CA ILE A 43 -15.06 18.68 -12.74
C ILE A 43 -15.72 18.49 -11.38
N ILE A 44 -15.41 19.37 -10.45
CA ILE A 44 -16.03 19.41 -9.13
C ILE A 44 -16.67 20.76 -8.84
N ARG A 45 -17.60 20.77 -7.88
CA ARG A 45 -18.16 21.97 -7.28
C ARG A 45 -18.13 21.84 -5.77
N PHE A 46 -17.63 22.85 -5.08
CA PHE A 46 -17.76 22.93 -3.62
C PHE A 46 -19.20 23.33 -3.26
N LYS A 47 -19.77 22.69 -2.23
CA LYS A 47 -21.16 22.94 -1.81
C LYS A 47 -21.33 24.24 -1.03
N GLN A 48 -20.23 24.80 -0.54
CA GLN A 48 -20.18 26.09 0.13
C GLN A 48 -20.55 27.19 -0.88
N ALA A 49 -21.41 28.12 -0.45
CA ALA A 49 -21.84 29.24 -1.29
C ALA A 49 -20.67 30.11 -1.74
N GLU A 50 -19.68 30.30 -0.86
CA GLU A 50 -18.43 30.99 -1.13
C GLU A 50 -17.25 30.14 -0.62
N ILE A 51 -16.23 30.01 -1.45
CA ILE A 51 -14.96 29.37 -1.10
C ILE A 51 -13.82 30.17 -1.73
N THR A 52 -12.77 30.43 -0.96
CA THR A 52 -11.62 31.22 -1.41
C THR A 52 -10.58 30.36 -2.11
N ASP A 53 -9.76 30.95 -2.98
CA ASP A 53 -8.63 30.27 -3.62
C ASP A 53 -7.70 29.62 -2.58
N THR A 54 -7.43 30.29 -1.45
CA THR A 54 -6.60 29.76 -0.35
C THR A 54 -7.22 28.54 0.32
N ALA A 55 -8.55 28.49 0.46
CA ALA A 55 -9.23 27.32 1.01
C ALA A 55 -9.08 26.11 0.07
N ILE A 56 -9.24 26.31 -1.24
CA ILE A 56 -9.08 25.25 -2.24
C ILE A 56 -7.62 24.79 -2.30
N GLN A 57 -6.66 25.71 -2.27
CA GLN A 57 -5.24 25.40 -2.14
C GLN A 57 -5.00 24.54 -0.90
N THR A 58 -5.61 24.87 0.24
CA THR A 58 -5.48 24.07 1.48
C THR A 58 -6.00 22.64 1.31
N VAL A 59 -7.09 22.45 0.56
CA VAL A 59 -7.62 21.11 0.24
C VAL A 59 -6.61 20.31 -0.57
N ILE A 60 -6.10 20.87 -1.66
CA ILE A 60 -5.35 20.11 -2.66
C ILE A 60 -3.83 20.10 -2.45
N GLN A 61 -3.25 21.01 -1.67
CA GLN A 61 -1.79 21.21 -1.51
C GLN A 61 -1.02 19.96 -1.10
N ARG A 62 -1.71 18.99 -0.50
CA ARG A 62 -1.13 17.72 -0.05
C ARG A 62 -1.59 16.50 -0.86
N SER A 63 -2.46 16.69 -1.86
CA SER A 63 -2.89 15.60 -2.74
C SER A 63 -1.71 15.04 -3.50
N ILE A 64 -1.66 13.72 -3.56
CA ILE A 64 -0.66 13.00 -4.33
C ILE A 64 -1.18 12.74 -5.74
N LEU A 65 -2.48 12.57 -5.96
CA LEU A 65 -3.00 12.20 -7.28
C LEU A 65 -3.50 13.38 -8.11
N CYS A 66 -3.91 14.49 -7.48
CA CYS A 66 -4.14 15.74 -8.17
C CYS A 66 -2.79 16.37 -8.53
N ASP A 67 -2.57 16.60 -9.82
CA ASP A 67 -1.45 17.42 -10.27
C ASP A 67 -1.76 18.89 -9.96
N GLN A 68 -2.90 19.38 -10.46
CA GLN A 68 -3.31 20.78 -10.34
C GLN A 68 -4.84 20.94 -10.33
N ILE A 69 -5.32 22.01 -9.71
CA ILE A 69 -6.73 22.40 -9.73
C ILE A 69 -6.90 23.82 -10.26
N TYR A 70 -7.94 24.01 -11.04
CA TYR A 70 -8.23 25.23 -11.79
C TYR A 70 -9.65 25.69 -11.54
N GLU A 71 -9.85 27.00 -11.48
CA GLU A 71 -11.17 27.61 -11.62
C GLU A 71 -11.59 27.48 -13.09
N LEU A 72 -12.72 26.82 -13.35
CA LEU A 72 -13.13 26.45 -14.70
C LEU A 72 -13.83 27.63 -15.38
N TRP A 73 -13.15 28.22 -16.36
CA TRP A 73 -13.64 29.41 -17.07
C TRP A 73 -14.34 29.07 -18.38
N GLY A 74 -13.99 27.95 -19.02
CA GLY A 74 -14.68 27.46 -20.21
C GLY A 74 -14.59 25.94 -20.35
N SER A 75 -15.64 25.34 -20.90
CA SER A 75 -15.71 23.91 -21.19
C SER A 75 -16.66 23.63 -22.35
N VAL A 76 -16.15 23.03 -23.42
CA VAL A 76 -16.95 22.65 -24.59
C VAL A 76 -16.57 21.26 -25.08
N GLY A 77 -17.58 20.48 -25.47
CA GLY A 77 -17.36 19.23 -26.20
C GLY A 77 -16.91 19.51 -27.64
N GLY A 78 -16.07 18.62 -28.16
CA GLY A 78 -15.44 18.72 -29.48
C GLY A 78 -14.19 19.61 -29.48
N SER A 79 -13.75 19.97 -30.69
CA SER A 79 -12.48 20.66 -30.95
C SER A 79 -12.64 22.12 -31.43
N ASN A 80 -13.82 22.71 -31.24
CA ASN A 80 -14.12 24.05 -31.75
C ASN A 80 -13.71 25.15 -30.76
N TYR A 81 -12.59 25.81 -31.05
CA TYR A 81 -12.07 26.91 -30.27
C TYR A 81 -12.94 28.18 -30.27
N ASP A 82 -13.75 28.43 -31.31
CA ASP A 82 -14.70 29.55 -31.30
C ASP A 82 -15.80 29.34 -30.27
N LEU A 83 -16.31 28.11 -30.14
CA LEU A 83 -17.28 27.76 -29.12
C LEU A 83 -16.67 27.89 -27.72
N LEU A 84 -15.41 27.47 -27.55
CA LEU A 84 -14.70 27.67 -26.29
C LEU A 84 -14.60 29.16 -25.92
N ARG A 85 -14.20 30.03 -26.87
CA ARG A 85 -14.14 31.49 -26.65
C ARG A 85 -15.48 32.09 -26.25
N GLN A 86 -16.56 31.66 -26.90
CA GLN A 86 -17.92 32.09 -26.57
C GLN A 86 -18.31 31.66 -25.15
N ASP A 87 -18.04 30.41 -24.78
CA ASP A 87 -18.33 29.88 -23.45
C ASP A 87 -17.53 30.62 -22.37
N ILE A 88 -16.22 30.84 -22.57
CA ILE A 88 -15.36 31.62 -21.66
C ILE A 88 -15.91 33.03 -21.43
N THR A 89 -16.26 33.72 -22.52
CA THR A 89 -16.81 35.08 -22.46
C THR A 89 -18.11 35.10 -21.65
N SER A 90 -19.04 34.18 -21.97
CA SER A 90 -20.33 34.11 -21.29
C SER A 90 -20.20 33.83 -19.79
N ARG A 91 -19.24 32.99 -19.39
CA ARG A 91 -19.05 32.56 -18.00
C ARG A 91 -18.27 33.56 -17.17
N THR A 92 -17.26 34.21 -17.74
CA THR A 92 -16.19 34.84 -16.94
C THR A 92 -15.85 36.27 -17.30
N GLN A 93 -16.47 36.88 -18.33
CA GLN A 93 -16.16 38.26 -18.71
C GLN A 93 -16.28 39.26 -17.55
N HIS A 94 -17.20 39.03 -16.63
CA HIS A 94 -17.38 39.86 -15.42
C HIS A 94 -16.22 39.77 -14.42
N LEU A 95 -15.37 38.73 -14.50
CA LEU A 95 -14.19 38.52 -13.65
C LEU A 95 -12.93 39.15 -14.24
N TRP A 96 -12.84 39.32 -15.56
CA TRP A 96 -11.62 39.80 -16.23
C TRP A 96 -11.08 41.15 -15.71
N PRO A 97 -11.92 42.15 -15.35
CA PRO A 97 -11.41 43.40 -14.78
C PRO A 97 -10.55 43.22 -13.52
N GLN A 98 -10.77 42.16 -12.75
CA GLN A 98 -10.01 41.85 -11.53
C GLN A 98 -8.56 41.46 -11.81
N TYR A 99 -8.30 40.93 -13.02
CA TYR A 99 -7.00 40.38 -13.43
C TYR A 99 -6.33 41.18 -14.53
N ARG A 100 -6.97 42.25 -15.02
CA ARG A 100 -6.56 43.00 -16.22
C ARG A 100 -5.09 43.42 -16.19
N THR A 101 -4.59 43.89 -15.04
CA THR A 101 -3.22 44.40 -14.89
C THR A 101 -2.28 43.42 -14.18
N SER A 102 -2.76 42.24 -13.79
CA SER A 102 -1.96 41.22 -13.14
C SER A 102 -0.90 40.67 -14.10
N SER A 103 0.28 40.31 -13.58
CA SER A 103 1.22 39.57 -14.42
C SER A 103 0.67 38.19 -14.73
N PHE A 104 0.78 37.73 -15.97
CA PHE A 104 0.12 36.49 -16.38
C PHE A 104 1.00 35.60 -17.27
N ARG A 105 0.60 34.33 -17.39
CA ARG A 105 1.06 33.42 -18.44
C ARG A 105 -0.08 32.54 -18.93
N PHE A 106 0.03 32.09 -20.17
CA PHE A 106 -0.79 31.03 -20.73
C PHE A 106 0.07 29.79 -20.97
N THR A 107 -0.52 28.61 -20.81
CA THR A 107 0.05 27.33 -21.22
C THR A 107 -1.00 26.47 -21.92
N VAL A 108 -0.53 25.47 -22.66
CA VAL A 108 -1.40 24.46 -23.28
C VAL A 108 -1.05 23.09 -22.69
N ASP A 109 -2.05 22.36 -22.22
CA ASP A 109 -1.95 20.95 -21.80
C ASP A 109 -2.78 20.11 -22.78
N SER A 110 -2.07 19.42 -23.67
CA SER A 110 -2.65 18.58 -24.72
C SER A 110 -2.49 17.12 -24.31
N TYR A 111 -3.50 16.55 -23.65
CA TYR A 111 -3.46 15.19 -23.13
C TYR A 111 -3.73 14.20 -24.27
N HIS A 112 -2.83 13.24 -24.48
CA HIS A 112 -2.77 12.34 -25.65
C HIS A 112 -2.63 13.02 -27.02
N GLY A 113 -2.75 14.34 -27.08
CA GLY A 113 -2.43 15.14 -28.25
C GLY A 113 -0.98 15.58 -28.30
N LYS A 114 -0.62 16.23 -29.41
CA LYS A 114 0.67 16.90 -29.57
C LYS A 114 0.49 18.14 -30.44
N LEU A 115 0.80 19.28 -29.86
CA LEU A 115 0.93 20.54 -30.57
C LEU A 115 2.40 20.98 -30.63
N SER A 116 2.83 21.45 -31.79
CA SER A 116 4.11 22.13 -31.96
C SER A 116 4.14 23.45 -31.17
N LEU A 117 5.33 23.97 -30.91
CA LEU A 117 5.48 25.26 -30.23
C LEU A 117 4.84 26.41 -30.99
N THR A 118 4.86 26.36 -32.33
CA THR A 118 4.18 27.33 -33.19
C THR A 118 2.67 27.26 -33.01
N GLU A 119 2.09 26.05 -33.09
CA GLU A 119 0.65 25.88 -32.90
C GLU A 119 0.19 26.28 -31.49
N GLN A 120 0.97 25.95 -30.45
CA GLN A 120 0.68 26.39 -29.08
C GLN A 120 0.70 27.92 -28.98
N ARG A 121 1.67 28.58 -29.62
CA ARG A 121 1.76 30.04 -29.63
C ARG A 121 0.57 30.66 -30.35
N ASP A 122 0.24 30.20 -31.55
CA ASP A 122 -0.88 30.70 -32.34
C ASP A 122 -2.20 30.52 -31.59
N LEU A 123 -2.36 29.38 -30.90
CA LEU A 123 -3.51 29.11 -30.05
C LEU A 123 -3.57 30.10 -28.87
N ILE A 124 -2.47 30.33 -28.17
CA ILE A 124 -2.42 31.30 -27.07
C ILE A 124 -2.72 32.72 -27.57
N GLU A 125 -2.16 33.14 -28.70
CA GLU A 125 -2.42 34.46 -29.31
C GLU A 125 -3.91 34.63 -29.68
N SER A 126 -4.63 33.54 -29.98
CA SER A 126 -6.08 33.57 -30.24
C SER A 126 -6.94 33.97 -29.02
N PHE A 127 -6.35 34.05 -27.82
CA PHE A 127 -7.04 34.48 -26.59
C PHE A 127 -6.93 36.00 -26.31
N ASP A 128 -6.41 36.79 -27.24
CA ASP A 128 -6.30 38.27 -27.13
C ASP A 128 -7.64 38.98 -26.84
N PHE A 129 -8.77 38.35 -27.17
CA PHE A 129 -10.12 38.87 -26.88
C PHE A 129 -10.38 39.13 -25.38
N MET A 130 -9.59 38.53 -24.48
CA MET A 130 -9.67 38.77 -23.04
C MET A 130 -9.07 40.13 -22.63
N SER A 131 -8.23 40.72 -23.50
CA SER A 131 -7.63 42.05 -23.36
C SER A 131 -6.96 42.29 -22.00
N PHE A 132 -6.15 41.33 -21.55
CA PHE A 132 -5.27 41.51 -20.40
C PHE A 132 -4.08 42.40 -20.76
N GLU A 133 -3.83 43.42 -19.94
CA GLU A 133 -2.83 44.48 -20.17
C GLU A 133 -1.59 44.32 -19.26
N GLY A 134 -1.64 43.41 -18.30
CA GLY A 134 -0.54 43.14 -17.38
C GLY A 134 0.68 42.49 -18.07
N PRO A 135 1.86 42.49 -17.41
CA PRO A 135 3.07 41.98 -18.02
C PRO A 135 3.08 40.44 -18.10
N VAL A 136 3.48 39.88 -19.25
CA VAL A 136 3.65 38.43 -19.39
C VAL A 136 4.88 37.95 -18.60
N ARG A 137 4.70 36.99 -17.68
CA ARG A 137 5.78 36.41 -16.85
C ARG A 137 5.78 34.89 -16.91
N MET A 138 6.82 34.32 -17.50
CA MET A 138 6.94 32.86 -17.64
C MET A 138 7.22 32.12 -16.33
N LYS A 139 7.79 32.80 -15.33
CA LYS A 139 8.10 32.26 -14.01
C LYS A 139 7.37 33.07 -12.95
N LYS A 140 6.66 32.39 -12.04
CA LYS A 140 5.89 32.99 -10.93
C LYS A 140 5.03 34.18 -11.38
N PRO A 141 4.13 34.01 -12.38
CA PRO A 141 3.13 35.03 -12.68
C PRO A 141 2.13 35.15 -11.52
N ASP A 142 1.40 36.26 -11.47
CA ASP A 142 0.27 36.41 -10.56
C ASP A 142 -0.91 35.52 -11.00
N GLN A 143 -1.12 35.38 -12.31
CA GLN A 143 -2.16 34.54 -12.91
C GLN A 143 -1.57 33.55 -13.91
N HIS A 144 -2.00 32.29 -13.81
CA HIS A 144 -1.64 31.26 -14.77
C HIS A 144 -2.92 30.67 -15.36
N PHE A 145 -3.10 30.88 -16.65
CA PHE A 145 -4.19 30.31 -17.43
C PHE A 145 -3.71 29.11 -18.24
N THR A 146 -4.54 28.07 -18.32
CA THR A 146 -4.24 26.88 -19.12
C THR A 146 -5.40 26.57 -20.06
N ILE A 147 -5.05 26.32 -21.32
CA ILE A 147 -5.93 25.76 -22.33
C ILE A 147 -5.68 24.26 -22.34
N PHE A 148 -6.74 23.47 -22.18
CA PHE A 148 -6.65 22.02 -22.14
C PHE A 148 -7.31 21.43 -23.38
N GLU A 149 -6.65 20.46 -23.96
CA GLU A 149 -7.20 19.59 -24.99
C GLU A 149 -7.21 18.15 -24.46
N ASP A 150 -8.37 17.52 -24.47
CA ASP A 150 -8.52 16.11 -24.14
C ASP A 150 -8.77 15.31 -25.41
N TYR A 151 -7.85 14.41 -25.74
CA TYR A 151 -7.92 13.55 -26.90
C TYR A 151 -8.23 12.11 -26.48
N GLU A 152 -9.05 11.44 -27.28
CA GLU A 152 -9.03 9.98 -27.28
C GLU A 152 -7.67 9.50 -27.79
N LEU A 153 -7.26 8.31 -27.37
CA LEU A 153 -6.00 7.73 -27.82
C LEU A 153 -5.98 7.63 -29.35
N ASP A 154 -4.89 8.09 -29.97
CA ASP A 154 -4.69 8.14 -31.44
C ASP A 154 -5.69 9.01 -32.23
N ALA A 155 -6.51 9.82 -31.56
CA ALA A 155 -7.41 10.75 -32.23
C ALA A 155 -6.64 11.97 -32.78
N LYS A 156 -7.10 12.48 -33.93
CA LYS A 156 -6.51 13.67 -34.57
C LYS A 156 -7.01 14.99 -33.99
N LEU A 157 -8.19 14.99 -33.39
CA LEU A 157 -8.84 16.17 -32.84
C LEU A 157 -9.27 15.88 -31.40
N PRO A 158 -9.21 16.87 -30.51
CA PRO A 158 -9.70 16.69 -29.15
C PRO A 158 -11.21 16.50 -29.16
N TYR A 159 -11.69 15.67 -28.25
CA TYR A 159 -13.13 15.48 -28.04
C TYR A 159 -13.67 16.41 -26.96
N HIS A 160 -12.78 17.09 -26.21
CA HIS A 160 -13.17 18.11 -25.25
C HIS A 160 -12.09 19.18 -25.10
N LEU A 161 -12.52 20.44 -24.93
CA LEU A 161 -11.65 21.57 -24.64
C LEU A 161 -12.04 22.21 -23.31
N TYR A 162 -11.04 22.61 -22.53
CA TYR A 162 -11.24 23.39 -21.30
C TYR A 162 -10.36 24.63 -21.27
N PHE A 163 -10.78 25.62 -20.48
CA PHE A 163 -9.95 26.76 -20.12
C PHE A 163 -10.09 27.03 -18.64
N GLY A 164 -8.96 27.17 -17.94
CA GLY A 164 -8.96 27.35 -16.50
C GLY A 164 -7.89 28.28 -15.98
N ARG A 165 -8.19 28.95 -14.87
CA ARG A 165 -7.24 29.74 -14.08
C ARG A 165 -6.70 28.88 -12.94
N LEU A 166 -5.37 28.72 -12.86
CA LEU A 166 -4.73 27.88 -11.85
C LEU A 166 -5.04 28.41 -10.46
N ILE A 167 -5.55 27.53 -9.60
CA ILE A 167 -5.78 27.81 -8.18
C ILE A 167 -4.65 27.23 -7.33
N GLY A 168 -4.23 25.99 -7.61
CA GLY A 168 -3.13 25.40 -6.87
C GLY A 168 -2.60 24.09 -7.45
N GLU A 169 -1.48 23.65 -6.90
CA GLU A 169 -0.77 22.42 -7.28
C GLU A 169 -0.82 21.41 -6.13
N GLY A 170 -0.85 20.12 -6.47
CA GLY A 170 -0.77 19.03 -5.52
C GLY A 170 0.61 18.86 -4.86
N GLY A 171 0.65 18.01 -3.84
CA GLY A 171 1.81 17.71 -2.99
C GLY A 171 2.77 16.66 -3.53
N ARG A 172 2.73 16.33 -4.83
CA ARG A 172 3.48 15.22 -5.47
C ARG A 172 4.99 15.24 -5.24
N LYS A 173 5.58 16.40 -4.93
CA LYS A 173 7.01 16.54 -4.58
C LYS A 173 7.41 15.63 -3.41
N ALA A 174 6.47 15.29 -2.52
CA ALA A 174 6.69 14.37 -1.41
C ALA A 174 7.10 12.95 -1.86
N ILE A 175 6.59 12.44 -2.98
CA ILE A 175 6.96 11.10 -3.49
C ILE A 175 8.47 11.01 -3.72
N ASN A 176 9.05 12.04 -4.34
CA ASN A 176 10.47 12.10 -4.65
C ASN A 176 11.36 12.29 -3.42
N LEU A 177 10.83 12.91 -2.37
CA LEU A 177 11.48 13.06 -1.07
C LEU A 177 11.58 11.69 -0.37
N TYR A 178 10.48 10.94 -0.32
CA TYR A 178 10.38 9.67 0.39
C TYR A 178 10.74 8.42 -0.43
N ASN A 179 11.19 8.60 -1.67
CA ASN A 179 11.60 7.54 -2.57
C ASN A 179 12.52 6.52 -1.86
N LEU A 180 12.15 5.24 -1.92
CA LEU A 180 12.85 4.17 -1.20
C LEU A 180 14.33 4.06 -1.56
N LYS A 181 14.73 4.39 -2.80
CA LYS A 181 16.14 4.38 -3.23
C LYS A 181 17.01 5.39 -2.47
N LYS A 182 16.39 6.44 -1.90
CA LYS A 182 17.07 7.49 -1.13
C LYS A 182 16.94 7.29 0.38
N ARG A 183 16.12 6.33 0.84
CA ARG A 183 15.84 6.12 2.26
C ARG A 183 16.99 5.34 2.91
N SER A 184 17.51 5.82 4.05
CA SER A 184 18.66 5.22 4.72
C SER A 184 18.42 3.76 5.16
N TYR A 185 17.19 3.45 5.56
CA TYR A 185 16.80 2.13 6.02
C TYR A 185 15.47 1.67 5.40
N ILE A 186 15.53 0.51 4.73
CA ILE A 186 14.43 -0.19 4.09
C ILE A 186 14.57 -1.70 4.34
N ALA A 187 13.48 -2.44 4.07
CA ALA A 187 13.43 -3.89 4.02
C ALA A 187 12.62 -4.32 2.79
N THR A 188 12.60 -5.62 2.50
CA THR A 188 11.90 -6.22 1.34
C THR A 188 10.39 -5.96 1.35
N THR A 189 9.81 -5.74 2.54
CA THR A 189 8.37 -5.48 2.76
C THR A 189 8.07 -4.00 2.96
N SER A 190 9.02 -3.09 2.75
CA SER A 190 8.76 -1.64 2.85
C SER A 190 7.74 -1.19 1.79
N MET A 191 6.60 -0.65 2.24
CA MET A 191 5.61 0.00 1.36
C MET A 191 6.24 1.17 0.59
N ASP A 192 5.86 1.34 -0.68
CA ASP A 192 6.33 2.44 -1.53
C ASP A 192 5.84 3.81 -1.04
N ALA A 193 6.55 4.86 -1.45
CA ALA A 193 6.32 6.21 -0.96
C ALA A 193 4.97 6.79 -1.40
N GLU A 194 4.54 6.53 -2.63
CA GLU A 194 3.36 7.14 -3.22
C GLU A 194 2.10 6.63 -2.53
N LEU A 195 1.93 5.31 -2.46
CA LEU A 195 0.79 4.71 -1.78
C LEU A 195 0.82 4.93 -0.26
N SER A 196 2.00 5.02 0.36
CA SER A 196 2.09 5.40 1.78
C SER A 196 1.54 6.80 2.05
N LEU A 197 1.87 7.78 1.19
CA LEU A 197 1.37 9.15 1.29
C LEU A 197 -0.13 9.23 0.98
N ILE A 198 -0.60 8.52 -0.05
CA ILE A 198 -2.04 8.42 -0.37
C ILE A 198 -2.81 7.81 0.82
N THR A 199 -2.31 6.74 1.42
CA THR A 199 -2.94 6.11 2.60
C THR A 199 -2.99 7.08 3.79
N ALA A 200 -1.93 7.85 4.01
CA ALA A 200 -1.91 8.89 5.05
C ALA A 200 -2.91 10.03 4.77
N ASN A 201 -3.12 10.39 3.51
CA ASN A 201 -4.17 11.36 3.13
C ASN A 201 -5.58 10.81 3.38
N LEU A 202 -5.85 9.57 2.97
CA LEU A 202 -7.15 8.90 3.09
C LEU A 202 -7.56 8.62 4.54
N THR A 203 -6.59 8.35 5.41
CA THR A 203 -6.77 8.25 6.86
C THR A 203 -6.70 9.61 7.57
N GLN A 204 -6.49 10.68 6.81
CA GLN A 204 -6.49 12.06 7.28
C GLN A 204 -5.46 12.35 8.37
N ALA A 205 -4.26 11.77 8.30
CA ALA A 205 -3.14 12.13 9.16
C ALA A 205 -2.87 13.64 9.10
N GLY A 206 -2.55 14.29 10.21
CA GLY A 206 -2.38 15.74 10.25
C GLY A 206 -1.88 16.27 11.60
N PRO A 207 -1.56 17.57 11.71
CA PRO A 207 -1.13 18.17 12.97
C PRO A 207 -2.16 17.96 14.09
N GLY A 208 -1.66 17.66 15.29
CA GLY A 208 -2.50 17.39 16.47
C GLY A 208 -3.16 16.01 16.49
N LYS A 209 -2.91 15.17 15.47
CA LYS A 209 -3.44 13.80 15.40
C LYS A 209 -2.40 12.75 15.79
N LEU A 210 -2.88 11.65 16.37
CA LEU A 210 -2.09 10.48 16.74
C LEU A 210 -2.37 9.31 15.78
N ALA A 211 -1.34 8.87 15.04
CA ALA A 211 -1.43 7.77 14.08
C ALA A 211 -0.61 6.54 14.51
N TYR A 212 -1.17 5.35 14.32
CA TYR A 212 -0.59 4.08 14.73
C TYR A 212 -0.52 3.08 13.58
N ASP A 213 0.58 2.33 13.51
CA ASP A 213 0.73 1.20 12.58
C ASP A 213 1.05 -0.09 13.36
N PRO A 214 0.13 -1.07 13.42
CA PRO A 214 0.34 -2.33 14.14
C PRO A 214 1.27 -3.33 13.42
N PHE A 215 1.68 -3.04 12.18
CA PHE A 215 2.58 -3.87 11.37
C PHE A 215 3.67 -3.00 10.74
N MET A 216 4.30 -2.16 11.57
CA MET A 216 5.02 -0.99 11.07
C MET A 216 6.26 -1.32 10.24
N GLY A 217 6.85 -2.51 10.39
CA GLY A 217 8.09 -2.90 9.72
C GLY A 217 9.15 -1.81 9.83
N THR A 218 9.56 -1.27 8.68
CA THR A 218 10.56 -0.18 8.58
C THR A 218 9.97 1.23 8.64
N GLY A 219 8.69 1.37 8.98
CA GLY A 219 8.01 2.63 9.27
C GLY A 219 7.55 3.43 8.04
N SER A 220 7.15 2.79 6.93
CA SER A 220 6.67 3.53 5.74
C SER A 220 5.43 4.38 6.02
N PHE A 221 4.37 3.80 6.63
CA PHE A 221 3.16 4.57 6.97
C PHE A 221 3.38 5.60 8.08
N PRO A 222 4.05 5.28 9.21
CA PRO A 222 4.41 6.29 10.21
C PRO A 222 5.17 7.48 9.61
N LEU A 223 6.13 7.22 8.71
CA LEU A 223 6.90 8.29 8.10
C LEU A 223 6.05 9.19 7.17
N ALA A 224 5.13 8.59 6.41
CA ALA A 224 4.17 9.33 5.57
C ALA A 224 3.17 10.13 6.41
N CYS A 225 2.69 9.60 7.53
CA CYS A 225 1.82 10.34 8.46
C CYS A 225 2.55 11.52 9.11
N ALA A 226 3.80 11.33 9.53
CA ALA A 226 4.63 12.39 10.10
C ALA A 226 4.99 13.47 9.08
N HIS A 227 5.10 13.14 7.78
CA HIS A 227 5.24 14.14 6.72
C HIS A 227 4.10 15.17 6.76
N PHE A 228 2.87 14.70 6.99
CA PHE A 228 1.69 15.55 7.12
C PHE A 228 1.48 16.09 8.54
N GLY A 229 2.44 15.91 9.45
CA GLY A 229 2.45 16.52 10.78
C GLY A 229 1.79 15.71 11.89
N ALA A 230 1.34 14.47 11.63
CA ALA A 230 0.83 13.61 12.69
C ALA A 230 1.94 13.17 13.64
N VAL A 231 1.61 12.98 14.91
CA VAL A 231 2.44 12.25 15.86
C VAL A 231 2.23 10.76 15.62
N VAL A 232 3.31 9.98 15.55
CA VAL A 232 3.26 8.61 15.04
C VAL A 232 4.03 7.63 15.91
N PHE A 233 3.54 6.40 15.93
CA PHE A 233 4.19 5.26 16.55
C PHE A 233 3.68 3.95 15.95
N GLY A 234 4.27 2.83 16.31
CA GLY A 234 3.84 1.55 15.77
C GLY A 234 4.31 0.34 16.56
N SER A 235 3.83 -0.82 16.16
CA SER A 235 4.30 -2.10 16.64
C SER A 235 4.66 -3.02 15.50
N ASP A 236 5.48 -4.02 15.82
CA ASP A 236 5.72 -5.13 14.91
C ASP A 236 5.97 -6.40 15.74
N LEU A 237 5.53 -7.55 15.20
CA LEU A 237 5.81 -8.87 15.78
C LEU A 237 7.32 -9.16 15.79
N ASP A 238 8.06 -8.58 14.85
CA ASP A 238 9.52 -8.66 14.80
C ASP A 238 10.18 -7.29 15.01
N GLY A 239 10.59 -7.04 16.25
CA GLY A 239 11.30 -5.80 16.62
C GLY A 239 12.62 -5.57 15.88
N ARG A 240 13.17 -6.56 15.16
CA ARG A 240 14.38 -6.36 14.33
C ARG A 240 14.12 -5.37 13.20
N SER A 241 12.93 -5.41 12.59
CA SER A 241 12.54 -4.50 11.51
C SER A 241 12.40 -3.04 11.98
N ILE A 242 12.02 -2.84 13.24
CA ILE A 242 11.93 -1.49 13.84
C ILE A 242 13.33 -1.00 14.25
N ARG A 243 14.07 -1.85 14.96
CA ARG A 243 15.37 -1.51 15.55
C ARG A 243 16.45 -1.31 14.50
N GLY A 244 16.44 -2.11 13.43
CA GLY A 244 17.49 -2.11 12.43
C GLY A 244 18.87 -2.45 13.00
N LYS A 245 19.94 -1.93 12.36
CA LYS A 245 21.34 -2.15 12.75
C LYS A 245 22.14 -0.85 12.65
N GLY A 246 22.70 -0.40 13.78
CA GLY A 246 23.57 0.78 13.84
C GLY A 246 22.87 2.04 13.33
N SER A 247 23.47 2.70 12.33
CA SER A 247 22.91 3.91 11.70
C SER A 247 21.73 3.64 10.76
N ARG A 248 21.37 2.38 10.50
CA ARG A 248 20.21 2.00 9.68
C ARG A 248 19.08 1.51 10.58
N SER A 249 18.14 2.38 10.90
CA SER A 249 16.99 2.09 11.75
C SER A 249 15.80 2.96 11.38
N VAL A 250 14.61 2.59 11.86
CA VAL A 250 13.40 3.41 11.66
C VAL A 250 13.60 4.80 12.25
N ARG A 251 14.16 4.90 13.46
CA ARG A 251 14.47 6.19 14.10
C ARG A 251 15.33 7.09 13.22
N ASN A 252 16.32 6.53 12.53
CA ASN A 252 17.20 7.32 11.66
C ASN A 252 16.52 7.75 10.36
N ASN A 253 15.51 7.03 9.87
CA ASN A 253 14.66 7.54 8.79
C ASN A 253 13.96 8.84 9.26
N PHE A 254 13.37 8.86 10.45
CA PHE A 254 12.74 10.09 10.97
C PHE A 254 13.74 11.24 11.16
N HIS A 255 14.98 10.97 11.55
CA HIS A 255 16.02 11.99 11.58
C HIS A 255 16.39 12.49 10.17
N GLN A 256 16.55 11.59 9.19
CA GLN A 256 16.85 11.94 7.79
C GLN A 256 15.83 12.93 7.21
N TYR A 257 14.55 12.75 7.53
CA TYR A 257 13.46 13.56 7.00
C TYR A 257 13.01 14.68 7.95
N HIS A 258 13.77 14.96 9.00
CA HIS A 258 13.49 16.02 9.99
C HIS A 258 12.13 15.87 10.72
N THR A 259 11.62 14.64 10.83
CA THR A 259 10.34 14.31 11.48
C THR A 259 10.52 13.57 12.80
N ALA A 260 11.74 13.50 13.34
CA ALA A 260 12.04 12.79 14.61
C ALA A 260 11.24 13.30 15.82
N HIS A 261 10.85 14.57 15.85
CA HIS A 261 10.03 15.15 16.91
C HIS A 261 8.58 14.65 16.92
N LEU A 262 8.13 14.03 15.82
CA LEU A 262 6.79 13.44 15.68
C LEU A 262 6.78 11.93 15.95
N TYR A 263 7.94 11.29 16.13
CA TYR A 263 8.02 9.84 16.31
C TYR A 263 8.14 9.47 17.79
N LEU A 264 7.11 8.81 18.33
CA LEU A 264 7.12 8.35 19.72
C LEU A 264 7.90 7.04 19.92
N GLY A 265 8.26 6.36 18.83
CA GLY A 265 8.95 5.07 18.87
C GLY A 265 8.13 3.93 18.30
N GLY A 266 8.70 2.72 18.41
CA GLY A 266 8.03 1.48 18.08
C GLY A 266 8.32 0.43 19.13
N PHE A 267 7.38 -0.49 19.33
CA PHE A 267 7.49 -1.55 20.33
C PHE A 267 7.18 -2.93 19.73
N ILE A 268 7.61 -3.98 20.43
CA ILE A 268 7.38 -5.36 20.00
C ILE A 268 6.03 -5.81 20.54
N ALA A 269 5.10 -6.06 19.64
CA ALA A 269 3.80 -6.66 19.94
C ALA A 269 3.21 -7.22 18.65
N ASP A 270 2.38 -8.24 18.78
CA ASP A 270 1.41 -8.55 17.73
C ASP A 270 0.08 -7.89 18.08
N LEU A 271 -0.73 -7.62 17.05
CA LEU A 271 -2.01 -6.93 17.20
C LEU A 271 -2.94 -7.59 18.24
N THR A 272 -2.96 -8.93 18.29
CA THR A 272 -3.85 -9.70 19.19
C THR A 272 -3.41 -9.62 20.67
N ASN A 273 -2.17 -9.20 20.93
CA ASN A 273 -1.61 -8.99 22.27
C ASN A 273 -1.06 -7.56 22.42
N SER A 274 -1.80 -6.57 21.93
CA SER A 274 -1.38 -5.17 21.99
C SER A 274 -1.35 -4.66 23.44
N PRO A 275 -0.27 -3.96 23.86
CA PRO A 275 -0.19 -3.33 25.18
C PRO A 275 -1.01 -2.04 25.27
N LEU A 276 -1.51 -1.53 24.15
CA LEU A 276 -2.43 -0.40 24.17
C LEU A 276 -3.69 -0.88 24.89
N ARG A 277 -4.20 -0.12 25.86
CA ARG A 277 -5.44 -0.42 26.60
C ARG A 277 -6.59 0.45 26.10
N THR A 278 -7.82 -0.07 26.20
CA THR A 278 -9.01 0.70 25.84
C THR A 278 -9.14 1.90 26.78
N SER A 279 -9.82 2.94 26.31
CA SER A 279 -10.12 4.13 27.10
C SER A 279 -11.04 3.86 28.30
N THR A 280 -11.72 2.71 28.34
CA THR A 280 -12.70 2.36 29.38
C THR A 280 -12.23 1.19 30.25
N PHE A 281 -12.20 1.36 31.57
CA PHE A 281 -12.13 0.22 32.48
C PHE A 281 -13.38 -0.65 32.30
N PRO A 282 -13.27 -1.99 32.27
CA PRO A 282 -14.43 -2.82 32.61
C PRO A 282 -14.82 -2.49 34.04
N HIS A 283 -16.02 -1.95 34.22
CA HIS A 283 -16.61 -1.75 35.53
C HIS A 283 -16.74 -3.13 36.18
N HIS A 284 -15.97 -3.39 37.25
CA HIS A 284 -16.38 -4.44 38.18
C HIS A 284 -17.62 -3.88 38.88
N PRO A 285 -18.80 -4.53 38.80
CA PRO A 285 -19.93 -4.11 39.60
C PRO A 285 -19.56 -4.38 41.06
N ASP A 286 -19.31 -3.33 41.84
CA ASP A 286 -19.33 -3.44 43.28
C ASP A 286 -20.79 -3.70 43.69
N PRO A 287 -21.12 -4.82 44.34
CA PRO A 287 -22.49 -5.11 44.79
C PRO A 287 -23.04 -4.07 45.78
N THR A 288 -22.20 -3.16 46.28
CA THR A 288 -22.55 -2.15 47.28
C THR A 288 -22.66 -0.72 46.74
N GLU A 289 -22.36 -0.49 45.45
CA GLU A 289 -22.48 0.85 44.85
C GLU A 289 -23.94 1.21 44.53
N ASN A 290 -24.45 2.24 45.21
CA ASN A 290 -25.77 2.80 44.94
C ASN A 290 -25.77 3.50 43.56
N ASN A 291 -26.84 3.25 42.79
CA ASN A 291 -27.07 3.71 41.41
C ASN A 291 -27.00 5.23 41.14
N GLN A 292 -26.72 6.06 42.15
CA GLN A 292 -26.75 7.53 42.04
C GLN A 292 -25.39 8.16 41.69
N ASP A 293 -24.27 7.45 41.85
CA ASP A 293 -22.92 7.99 41.59
C ASP A 293 -22.31 7.61 40.22
N LYS A 294 -23.09 6.97 39.34
CA LYS A 294 -22.63 6.49 38.00
C LYS A 294 -22.14 7.57 37.03
N HIS A 295 -22.21 8.86 37.38
CA HIS A 295 -21.88 9.96 36.48
C HIS A 295 -20.52 10.62 36.72
N GLU A 296 -19.75 10.22 37.73
CA GLU A 296 -18.36 10.67 37.90
C GLU A 296 -17.40 9.82 37.06
N ARG A 297 -17.39 10.16 35.77
CA ARG A 297 -16.58 9.62 34.68
C ARG A 297 -15.10 9.53 35.08
N HIS A 298 -14.57 8.31 35.21
CA HIS A 298 -13.14 8.10 35.17
C HIS A 298 -12.60 8.64 33.83
N SER A 299 -11.55 9.47 33.90
CA SER A 299 -10.86 9.98 32.72
C SER A 299 -10.32 8.82 31.87
N ASN A 300 -10.54 8.87 30.56
CA ASN A 300 -9.97 7.92 29.61
C ASN A 300 -8.45 7.77 29.84
N LEU A 301 -7.96 6.53 29.97
CA LEU A 301 -6.55 6.25 30.27
C LEU A 301 -5.59 6.68 29.15
N LEU A 302 -6.07 6.73 27.91
CA LEU A 302 -5.30 7.10 26.72
C LEU A 302 -6.17 7.95 25.79
N PRO A 303 -5.60 8.97 25.12
CA PRO A 303 -6.30 9.63 24.03
C PRO A 303 -6.59 8.58 22.95
N PRO A 304 -7.82 8.51 22.42
CA PRO A 304 -8.13 7.63 21.31
C PRO A 304 -7.25 7.98 20.09
N LEU A 305 -7.00 6.99 19.23
CA LEU A 305 -6.19 7.14 18.03
C LEU A 305 -7.00 7.82 16.93
N ASP A 306 -6.40 8.75 16.20
CA ASP A 306 -7.07 9.39 15.06
C ASP A 306 -6.97 8.56 13.79
N ALA A 307 -5.85 7.83 13.62
CA ALA A 307 -5.62 7.01 12.46
C ALA A 307 -4.91 5.69 12.83
N ILE A 308 -5.37 4.60 12.21
CA ILE A 308 -4.66 3.32 12.17
C ILE A 308 -4.39 3.01 10.70
N LEU A 309 -3.13 2.74 10.35
CA LEU A 309 -2.73 2.38 8.99
C LEU A 309 -2.03 1.03 9.06
N CYS A 310 -2.40 0.08 8.22
CA CYS A 310 -1.79 -1.25 8.26
C CYS A 310 -1.74 -1.93 6.88
N ASP A 311 -0.65 -2.64 6.66
CA ASP A 311 -0.44 -3.60 5.57
C ASP A 311 0.00 -4.94 6.18
N PRO A 312 -0.94 -5.76 6.69
CA PRO A 312 -0.61 -7.01 7.35
C PRO A 312 0.01 -8.03 6.37
N PRO A 313 0.79 -9.03 6.84
CA PRO A 313 1.31 -10.09 5.97
C PRO A 313 0.19 -10.90 5.29
N TYR A 314 0.27 -11.07 3.97
CA TYR A 314 -0.76 -11.80 3.20
C TYR A 314 -0.53 -13.31 3.10
N GLY A 315 0.63 -13.82 3.52
CA GLY A 315 0.97 -15.24 3.43
C GLY A 315 1.90 -15.64 2.27
N VAL A 316 2.12 -14.76 1.29
CA VAL A 316 3.02 -15.05 0.13
C VAL A 316 4.49 -14.99 0.53
N ARG A 317 4.98 -13.82 0.95
CA ARG A 317 6.39 -13.59 1.30
C ARG A 317 6.69 -13.93 2.75
N GLU A 318 5.70 -13.72 3.61
CA GLU A 318 5.77 -13.99 5.03
C GLU A 318 4.44 -14.60 5.49
N GLY A 319 4.51 -15.77 6.10
CA GLY A 319 3.35 -16.41 6.71
C GLY A 319 2.82 -15.57 7.87
N LEU A 320 1.51 -15.32 7.87
CA LEU A 320 0.86 -14.58 8.94
C LEU A 320 0.99 -15.34 10.28
N LYS A 321 1.46 -14.65 11.31
CA LYS A 321 1.76 -15.22 12.63
C LYS A 321 1.31 -14.29 13.75
N VAL A 322 1.06 -14.86 14.91
CA VAL A 322 0.83 -14.15 16.18
C VAL A 322 1.72 -14.74 17.27
N LEU A 323 1.84 -14.06 18.41
CA LEU A 323 2.56 -14.60 19.55
C LEU A 323 1.91 -15.88 20.08
N GLY A 324 2.76 -16.76 20.62
CA GLY A 324 2.38 -18.02 21.22
C GLY A 324 2.92 -19.22 20.46
N SER A 325 2.63 -20.41 20.99
CA SER A 325 3.11 -21.68 20.45
C SER A 325 1.98 -22.69 20.35
N THR A 326 2.02 -23.54 19.32
CA THR A 326 1.19 -24.75 19.25
C THR A 326 1.72 -25.87 20.14
N ARG A 327 3.00 -25.82 20.52
CA ARG A 327 3.69 -26.86 21.31
C ARG A 327 3.65 -26.54 22.80
N ALA A 328 3.04 -27.42 23.61
CA ALA A 328 2.84 -27.23 25.05
C ALA A 328 4.12 -26.87 25.84
N HIS A 329 5.24 -27.55 25.57
CA HIS A 329 6.52 -27.30 26.26
C HIS A 329 7.14 -25.91 25.99
N LEU A 330 6.67 -25.17 24.97
CA LEU A 330 7.13 -23.79 24.71
C LEU A 330 6.28 -22.74 25.44
N HIS A 331 5.26 -23.16 26.19
CA HIS A 331 4.51 -22.30 27.12
C HIS A 331 5.16 -22.22 28.50
N GLU A 332 6.08 -23.14 28.79
CA GLU A 332 6.85 -23.13 30.04
C GLU A 332 8.00 -22.12 29.96
N VAL A 333 8.36 -21.58 31.12
CA VAL A 333 9.52 -20.70 31.23
C VAL A 333 10.79 -21.52 30.98
N VAL A 334 11.42 -21.29 29.83
CA VAL A 334 12.73 -21.86 29.53
C VAL A 334 13.76 -21.15 30.41
N HIS A 335 14.49 -21.92 31.21
CA HIS A 335 15.60 -21.43 32.03
C HIS A 335 16.93 -21.74 31.32
N LEU A 336 17.85 -20.79 31.32
CA LEU A 336 19.20 -20.97 30.83
C LEU A 336 20.05 -21.78 31.83
N ALA A 337 21.26 -22.18 31.43
CA ALA A 337 22.15 -22.97 32.27
C ALA A 337 22.53 -22.28 33.60
N ASP A 338 22.46 -20.95 33.66
CA ASP A 338 22.69 -20.14 34.86
C ASP A 338 21.43 -19.96 35.73
N GLY A 339 20.31 -20.59 35.36
CA GLY A 339 19.02 -20.48 36.04
C GLY A 339 18.23 -19.21 35.72
N THR A 340 18.72 -18.34 34.83
CA THR A 340 17.96 -17.16 34.42
C THR A 340 16.85 -17.53 33.44
N PRO A 341 15.63 -16.98 33.59
CA PRO A 341 14.58 -17.13 32.59
C PRO A 341 15.01 -16.55 31.24
N ALA A 342 14.94 -17.35 30.17
CA ALA A 342 15.37 -16.96 28.83
C ALA A 342 14.62 -15.73 28.29
N HIS A 343 13.37 -15.50 28.73
CA HIS A 343 12.57 -14.35 28.31
C HIS A 343 13.10 -13.00 28.82
N LEU A 344 14.00 -12.99 29.80
CA LEU A 344 14.66 -11.78 30.30
C LEU A 344 15.90 -11.38 29.48
N GLN A 345 16.34 -12.23 28.56
CA GLN A 345 17.48 -11.93 27.70
C GLN A 345 17.14 -10.81 26.71
N ALA A 346 18.07 -9.88 26.51
CA ALA A 346 17.87 -8.71 25.63
C ALA A 346 17.59 -9.09 24.16
N ASN A 347 18.01 -10.29 23.74
CA ASN A 347 17.79 -10.83 22.40
C ASN A 347 16.69 -11.91 22.35
N TYR A 348 15.89 -12.05 23.41
CA TYR A 348 14.80 -13.01 23.41
C TYR A 348 13.78 -12.69 22.32
N LEU A 349 13.45 -13.69 21.53
CA LEU A 349 12.37 -13.63 20.55
C LEU A 349 11.25 -14.55 21.03
N PRO A 350 10.05 -14.02 21.32
CA PRO A 350 8.95 -14.85 21.77
C PRO A 350 8.52 -15.83 20.68
N PRO A 351 8.02 -17.02 21.05
CA PRO A 351 7.53 -18.00 20.10
C PRO A 351 6.35 -17.43 19.30
N LYS A 352 6.26 -17.87 18.04
CA LYS A 352 5.26 -17.43 17.06
C LYS A 352 4.52 -18.65 16.54
N ARG A 353 3.22 -18.51 16.29
CA ARG A 353 2.38 -19.54 15.67
C ARG A 353 1.70 -19.00 14.40
N PRO A 354 1.42 -19.85 13.41
CA PRO A 354 0.60 -19.48 12.25
C PRO A 354 -0.76 -18.91 12.69
N TYR A 355 -1.28 -17.97 11.90
CA TYR A 355 -2.57 -17.34 12.15
C TYR A 355 -3.33 -17.12 10.85
N SER A 356 -4.66 -17.20 10.90
CA SER A 356 -5.52 -17.06 9.72
C SER A 356 -5.63 -15.60 9.29
N LEU A 357 -5.52 -15.35 7.98
CA LEU A 357 -5.69 -14.01 7.39
C LEU A 357 -7.08 -13.45 7.68
N VAL A 358 -8.14 -14.25 7.48
CA VAL A 358 -9.52 -13.84 7.76
C VAL A 358 -9.68 -13.40 9.23
N ARG A 359 -9.08 -14.17 10.15
CA ARG A 359 -9.09 -13.80 11.58
C ARG A 359 -8.34 -12.51 11.85
N MET A 360 -7.17 -12.33 11.24
CA MET A 360 -6.39 -11.11 11.40
C MET A 360 -7.16 -9.88 10.90
N LEU A 361 -7.86 -9.98 9.77
CA LEU A 361 -8.68 -8.87 9.27
C LEU A 361 -9.78 -8.51 10.26
N GLU A 362 -10.50 -9.49 10.83
CA GLU A 362 -11.48 -9.23 11.89
C GLU A 362 -10.86 -8.66 13.18
N ASP A 363 -9.66 -9.12 13.56
CA ASP A 363 -8.91 -8.62 14.71
C ASP A 363 -8.50 -7.15 14.51
N ILE A 364 -8.09 -6.77 13.30
CA ILE A 364 -7.79 -5.38 12.93
C ILE A 364 -9.04 -4.51 13.06
N LEU A 365 -10.19 -4.99 12.59
CA LEU A 365 -11.44 -4.24 12.66
C LEU A 365 -11.92 -4.05 14.11
N GLU A 366 -11.90 -5.08 14.95
CA GLU A 366 -12.23 -4.93 16.38
C GLU A 366 -11.23 -4.00 17.08
N PHE A 367 -9.94 -4.15 16.82
CA PHE A 367 -8.93 -3.27 17.39
C PHE A 367 -9.17 -1.81 16.98
N ALA A 368 -9.43 -1.56 15.70
CA ALA A 368 -9.76 -0.21 15.22
C ALA A 368 -11.05 0.32 15.84
N ALA A 369 -12.08 -0.52 15.97
CA ALA A 369 -13.31 -0.17 16.64
C ALA A 369 -13.05 0.26 18.09
N GLU A 370 -12.28 -0.50 18.85
CA GLU A 370 -11.99 -0.16 20.24
C GLU A 370 -11.12 1.08 20.43
N ARG A 371 -10.20 1.36 19.49
CA ARG A 371 -9.09 2.31 19.72
C ARG A 371 -9.19 3.62 18.96
N LEU A 372 -9.99 3.69 17.91
CA LEU A 372 -10.15 4.91 17.13
C LEU A 372 -11.07 5.91 17.82
N CYS A 373 -10.80 7.20 17.60
CA CYS A 373 -11.68 8.31 17.96
C CYS A 373 -13.05 8.11 17.32
N GLU A 374 -14.11 8.31 18.09
CA GLU A 374 -15.48 8.23 17.58
C GLU A 374 -15.81 9.34 16.58
N GLY A 375 -16.56 8.99 15.53
CA GLY A 375 -17.03 9.90 14.49
C GLY A 375 -15.97 10.44 13.52
N ARG A 376 -14.68 10.38 13.87
CA ARG A 376 -13.58 10.93 13.05
C ARG A 376 -12.39 10.00 12.85
N GLY A 377 -12.20 9.01 13.72
CA GLY A 377 -11.08 8.08 13.63
C GLY A 377 -11.19 7.20 12.39
N ARG A 378 -10.05 6.99 11.71
CA ARG A 378 -10.01 6.27 10.42
C ARG A 378 -9.06 5.08 10.47
N LEU A 379 -9.48 3.96 9.89
CA LEU A 379 -8.64 2.80 9.62
C LEU A 379 -8.34 2.74 8.12
N GLY A 380 -7.06 2.69 7.76
CA GLY A 380 -6.58 2.28 6.44
C GLY A 380 -6.04 0.86 6.51
N LEU A 381 -6.70 -0.07 5.83
CA LEU A 381 -6.36 -1.48 5.81
C LEU A 381 -6.08 -1.95 4.38
N TRP A 382 -4.84 -2.34 4.13
CA TRP A 382 -4.47 -3.04 2.90
C TRP A 382 -4.78 -4.54 3.02
N MET A 383 -5.38 -5.13 1.99
CA MET A 383 -5.67 -6.57 1.93
C MET A 383 -5.63 -7.10 0.49
N PRO A 384 -5.34 -8.40 0.29
CA PRO A 384 -5.43 -9.03 -1.03
C PRO A 384 -6.90 -9.16 -1.50
N VAL A 385 -7.13 -9.16 -2.81
CA VAL A 385 -8.46 -9.37 -3.42
C VAL A 385 -8.58 -10.81 -3.95
N ALA A 386 -7.66 -11.23 -4.84
CA ALA A 386 -7.60 -12.56 -5.46
C ALA A 386 -6.15 -12.91 -5.88
N GLY A 387 -5.84 -14.20 -6.06
CA GLY A 387 -4.55 -14.70 -6.59
C GLY A 387 -3.35 -14.68 -5.63
N ALA A 388 -3.46 -14.07 -4.45
CA ALA A 388 -2.36 -13.96 -3.49
C ALA A 388 -2.24 -15.15 -2.51
N VAL A 389 -3.14 -16.13 -2.55
CA VAL A 389 -3.14 -17.27 -1.58
C VAL A 389 -2.73 -18.59 -2.24
N ALA A 390 -2.66 -18.64 -3.58
CA ALA A 390 -2.24 -19.81 -4.34
C ALA A 390 -0.90 -19.53 -5.04
N GLY A 391 0.20 -19.75 -4.33
CA GLY A 391 1.54 -19.64 -4.90
C GLY A 391 2.54 -20.25 -3.94
N ASP A 392 2.68 -21.57 -3.97
CA ASP A 392 3.96 -22.25 -4.17
C ASP A 392 3.85 -23.76 -3.89
N SER A 393 3.99 -24.56 -4.93
CA SER A 393 4.69 -25.85 -4.85
C SER A 393 5.18 -26.26 -6.23
N GLU A 394 6.20 -25.58 -6.76
CA GLU A 394 7.19 -26.21 -7.63
C GLU A 394 8.43 -25.32 -7.65
N GLY A 395 9.52 -25.85 -7.10
CA GLY A 395 10.77 -25.13 -6.96
C GLY A 395 11.56 -25.17 -8.25
N GLU A 396 12.07 -24.03 -8.67
CA GLU A 396 13.19 -23.96 -9.62
C GLU A 396 14.17 -22.84 -9.23
N GLY A 397 15.42 -23.27 -9.01
CA GLY A 397 16.64 -22.61 -9.46
C GLY A 397 16.93 -21.17 -9.04
N GLU A 398 17.94 -21.00 -8.19
CA GLU A 398 18.77 -19.79 -8.13
C GLU A 398 19.18 -19.32 -9.55
N VAL A 399 18.81 -18.10 -9.93
CA VAL A 399 19.53 -17.33 -10.95
C VAL A 399 19.67 -15.89 -10.45
N GLY A 400 20.91 -15.42 -10.46
CA GLY A 400 21.36 -14.18 -9.86
C GLY A 400 20.74 -12.91 -10.42
N GLU A 401 20.82 -11.89 -9.57
CA GLU A 401 20.52 -10.49 -9.84
C GLU A 401 21.32 -9.96 -11.04
N GLU A 402 20.64 -9.59 -12.12
CA GLU A 402 20.98 -8.48 -13.02
C GLU A 402 19.92 -8.40 -14.12
N GLU A 403 18.95 -7.48 -14.00
CA GLU A 403 18.30 -6.75 -15.11
C GLU A 403 16.98 -6.12 -14.64
N GLN A 404 17.05 -4.86 -14.19
CA GLN A 404 15.91 -3.93 -14.29
C GLN A 404 16.40 -2.48 -14.22
N SER A 405 17.20 -2.11 -15.21
CA SER A 405 17.49 -0.71 -15.50
C SER A 405 17.85 -0.55 -16.97
N ARG A 406 16.85 -0.52 -17.85
CA ARG A 406 16.94 0.04 -19.21
C ARG A 406 15.56 0.50 -19.67
N GLN A 407 15.19 1.71 -19.25
CA GLN A 407 14.29 2.54 -20.05
C GLN A 407 15.11 3.06 -21.24
N GLN A 408 14.56 2.90 -22.44
CA GLN A 408 15.14 3.34 -23.70
C GLN A 408 15.29 4.87 -23.70
N GLN A 409 16.53 5.35 -23.81
CA GLN A 409 16.82 6.71 -24.24
C GLN A 409 16.88 6.76 -25.77
N PRO A 410 16.32 7.80 -26.42
CA PRO A 410 16.58 8.04 -27.84
C PRO A 410 18.04 8.52 -28.04
N PRO A 411 18.67 8.23 -29.20
CA PRO A 411 20.08 8.54 -29.43
C PRO A 411 20.33 10.05 -29.60
N PRO A 412 21.50 10.55 -29.18
CA PRO A 412 21.88 11.96 -29.33
C PRO A 412 22.34 12.30 -30.76
N PRO A 413 22.28 13.57 -31.18
CA PRO A 413 22.76 13.99 -32.50
C PRO A 413 24.30 14.12 -32.51
N ALA A 414 24.93 13.66 -33.58
CA ALA A 414 26.34 13.88 -33.84
C ALA A 414 26.56 15.05 -34.81
N SER A 415 27.19 16.11 -34.31
CA SER A 415 27.99 17.09 -35.08
C SER A 415 29.45 16.81 -34.67
N SER A 416 30.51 16.87 -35.49
CA SER A 416 30.83 17.74 -36.63
C SER A 416 32.18 17.28 -37.22
N GLY A 417 32.45 17.53 -38.50
CA GLY A 417 33.83 17.79 -38.95
C GLY A 417 34.22 17.44 -40.39
N LYS A 418 33.99 18.40 -41.31
CA LYS A 418 34.87 18.88 -42.40
C LYS A 418 35.63 17.87 -43.27
N GLU A 419 35.36 17.90 -44.59
CA GLU A 419 36.32 18.36 -45.60
C GLU A 419 35.65 18.71 -46.93
N ALA A 420 36.25 19.65 -47.65
CA ALA A 420 35.71 20.38 -48.80
C ALA A 420 36.08 19.71 -50.14
N VAL A 421 35.31 20.00 -51.20
CA VAL A 421 35.72 20.67 -52.46
C VAL A 421 34.56 20.61 -53.48
N ASN A 422 34.30 21.77 -54.10
CA ASN A 422 33.28 22.15 -55.10
C ASN A 422 33.79 21.84 -56.55
N PRO A 423 33.14 22.27 -57.65
CA PRO A 423 31.72 22.48 -57.98
C PRO A 423 31.34 21.87 -59.37
N SER A 424 30.06 21.90 -59.78
CA SER A 424 29.60 22.11 -61.18
C SER A 424 28.07 22.20 -61.27
N ILE A 425 27.60 22.96 -62.26
CA ILE A 425 26.29 23.64 -62.37
C ILE A 425 25.30 22.85 -63.30
N PRO A 426 24.15 23.38 -63.81
CA PRO A 426 22.80 22.87 -63.54
C PRO A 426 22.03 22.39 -64.80
N THR A 427 20.89 21.68 -64.66
CA THR A 427 19.83 21.78 -65.69
C THR A 427 18.44 21.29 -65.28
N THR A 428 17.51 22.23 -65.47
CA THR A 428 16.10 22.21 -65.88
C THR A 428 15.52 20.94 -66.52
N ALA A 429 14.26 20.59 -66.16
CA ALA A 429 13.08 20.43 -67.06
C ALA A 429 12.09 19.30 -66.65
N THR A 430 10.85 19.70 -66.35
CA THR A 430 9.59 18.94 -66.50
C THR A 430 9.22 18.73 -67.99
N PRO A 431 8.09 18.08 -68.34
CA PRO A 431 7.41 16.85 -67.89
C PRO A 431 7.28 15.88 -69.11
N THR A 432 6.53 14.75 -69.03
CA THR A 432 5.59 14.27 -70.08
C THR A 432 4.96 12.92 -69.70
N THR A 433 3.67 12.85 -69.97
CA THR A 433 2.66 11.78 -69.89
C THR A 433 2.87 10.57 -70.81
N ALA A 434 2.26 9.43 -70.41
CA ALA A 434 1.43 8.51 -71.21
C ALA A 434 1.83 7.00 -71.18
N ASP A 435 0.89 6.21 -70.67
CA ASP A 435 0.59 4.78 -70.95
C ASP A 435 0.39 4.50 -72.47
N PRO A 436 0.28 3.24 -73.01
CA PRO A 436 -0.18 1.99 -72.37
C PRO A 436 0.48 0.64 -72.81
N SER A 437 0.02 -0.45 -72.17
CA SER A 437 -0.21 -1.84 -72.66
C SER A 437 0.91 -2.93 -72.67
N SER A 438 0.75 -3.85 -71.69
CA SER A 438 0.98 -5.31 -71.49
C SER A 438 1.42 -6.26 -72.65
N PRO A 439 1.77 -7.57 -72.45
CA PRO A 439 1.52 -8.46 -71.28
C PRO A 439 2.60 -9.53 -70.87
N ALA A 440 2.27 -10.25 -69.78
CA ALA A 440 2.57 -11.66 -69.44
C ALA A 440 3.89 -12.05 -68.72
N ASN A 441 3.81 -12.44 -67.43
CA ASN A 441 3.64 -13.84 -66.97
C ASN A 441 3.60 -13.94 -65.41
N PRO A 442 3.00 -15.01 -64.83
CA PRO A 442 2.54 -15.06 -63.43
C PRO A 442 3.54 -15.73 -62.47
N PRO A 443 3.43 -15.52 -61.14
CA PRO A 443 3.97 -16.44 -60.16
C PRO A 443 2.89 -17.12 -59.30
N ASN A 444 2.94 -18.45 -59.36
CA ASN A 444 2.85 -19.45 -58.29
C ASN A 444 1.83 -19.30 -57.15
N LEU A 445 0.83 -20.19 -57.18
CA LEU A 445 -0.08 -20.53 -56.09
C LEU A 445 0.66 -21.34 -55.00
N SER A 446 0.50 -20.94 -53.74
CA SER A 446 0.76 -21.77 -52.55
C SER A 446 -0.56 -22.02 -51.79
N PRO A 447 -0.74 -23.18 -51.15
CA PRO A 447 -2.04 -23.70 -50.70
C PRO A 447 -2.60 -22.99 -49.45
N PRO A 448 -3.92 -23.14 -49.15
CA PRO A 448 -4.60 -22.39 -48.10
C PRO A 448 -4.13 -22.81 -46.70
N ALA A 449 -3.86 -21.81 -45.85
CA ALA A 449 -3.58 -22.01 -44.44
C ALA A 449 -4.83 -22.58 -43.74
N HIS A 450 -4.65 -23.67 -43.00
CA HIS A 450 -5.64 -24.21 -42.09
C HIS A 450 -6.07 -23.14 -41.08
N GLN A 451 -7.36 -22.84 -41.05
CA GLN A 451 -7.99 -22.09 -39.96
C GLN A 451 -7.74 -22.86 -38.66
N GLN A 452 -7.00 -22.25 -37.74
CA GLN A 452 -6.92 -22.73 -36.36
C GLN A 452 -8.32 -22.61 -35.73
N PRO A 453 -8.82 -23.64 -35.03
CA PRO A 453 -10.03 -23.51 -34.23
C PRO A 453 -9.79 -22.44 -33.14
N PRO A 454 -10.85 -21.76 -32.66
CA PRO A 454 -10.70 -20.77 -31.60
C PRO A 454 -10.00 -21.40 -30.39
N PRO A 455 -9.19 -20.64 -29.64
CA PRO A 455 -8.58 -21.16 -28.44
C PRO A 455 -9.69 -21.66 -27.51
N THR A 456 -9.59 -22.92 -27.14
CA THR A 456 -10.39 -23.55 -26.09
C THR A 456 -10.37 -22.61 -24.89
N GLU A 457 -11.55 -22.26 -24.39
CA GLU A 457 -11.73 -21.56 -23.13
C GLU A 457 -10.83 -22.23 -22.09
N THR A 458 -9.73 -21.57 -21.74
CA THR A 458 -9.00 -21.91 -20.53
C THR A 458 -9.99 -21.76 -19.41
N GLU A 459 -10.35 -22.88 -18.79
CA GLU A 459 -11.08 -22.91 -17.53
C GLU A 459 -10.48 -21.83 -16.62
N SER A 460 -11.23 -20.74 -16.44
CA SER A 460 -10.88 -19.75 -15.45
C SER A 460 -10.96 -20.47 -14.12
N GLU A 461 -9.82 -20.75 -13.51
CA GLU A 461 -9.79 -21.04 -12.08
C GLU A 461 -10.57 -19.91 -11.41
N ASP A 462 -11.75 -20.22 -10.89
CA ASP A 462 -12.57 -19.28 -10.12
C ASP A 462 -11.78 -18.91 -8.87
N GLN A 463 -10.90 -17.92 -8.99
CA GLN A 463 -10.09 -17.44 -7.89
C GLN A 463 -11.04 -16.81 -6.87
N GLU A 464 -11.24 -17.51 -5.77
CA GLU A 464 -12.15 -17.13 -4.70
C GLU A 464 -11.75 -15.75 -4.14
N ILE A 465 -12.56 -14.73 -4.44
CA ILE A 465 -12.32 -13.36 -4.01
C ILE A 465 -12.53 -13.29 -2.49
N ILE A 466 -11.51 -12.83 -1.76
CA ILE A 466 -11.62 -12.66 -0.32
C ILE A 466 -12.70 -11.58 -0.06
N PRO A 467 -13.70 -11.81 0.80
CA PRO A 467 -14.73 -10.82 1.07
C PRO A 467 -14.15 -9.60 1.82
N ILE A 468 -14.80 -8.44 1.66
CA ILE A 468 -14.46 -7.25 2.43
C ILE A 468 -14.89 -7.50 3.90
N PRO A 469 -13.98 -7.39 4.88
CA PRO A 469 -14.33 -7.60 6.28
C PRO A 469 -15.28 -6.49 6.77
N THR A 470 -16.18 -6.80 7.69
CA THR A 470 -17.16 -5.83 8.21
C THR A 470 -17.18 -5.84 9.73
N HIS A 471 -17.57 -4.72 10.33
CA HIS A 471 -17.71 -4.56 11.77
C HIS A 471 -18.83 -3.54 12.08
N PRO A 472 -19.77 -3.80 13.01
CA PRO A 472 -20.94 -2.94 13.24
C PRO A 472 -20.62 -1.49 13.59
N ALA A 473 -19.48 -1.25 14.24
CA ALA A 473 -19.04 0.08 14.64
C ALA A 473 -18.12 0.80 13.63
N LEU A 474 -17.86 0.21 12.46
CA LEU A 474 -17.00 0.77 11.43
C LEU A 474 -17.76 0.86 10.11
N ARG A 475 -17.83 2.07 9.54
CA ARG A 475 -18.41 2.28 8.22
C ARG A 475 -17.31 2.28 7.17
N LEU A 476 -17.41 1.43 6.16
CA LEU A 476 -16.55 1.50 4.98
C LEU A 476 -16.84 2.80 4.22
N ALA A 477 -15.83 3.66 4.08
CA ALA A 477 -15.92 4.93 3.38
C ALA A 477 -15.40 4.82 1.95
N HIS A 478 -14.27 4.14 1.74
CA HIS A 478 -13.67 4.00 0.42
C HIS A 478 -13.04 2.61 0.23
N THR A 479 -13.06 2.15 -1.02
CA THR A 479 -12.34 0.97 -1.49
C THR A 479 -11.55 1.38 -2.72
N SER A 480 -10.24 1.17 -2.72
CA SER A 480 -9.37 1.50 -3.84
C SER A 480 -8.47 0.30 -4.16
N GLN A 481 -8.46 -0.12 -5.41
CA GLN A 481 -7.77 -1.32 -5.87
C GLN A 481 -6.45 -0.96 -6.58
N GLN A 482 -5.40 -1.69 -6.22
CA GLN A 482 -4.12 -1.71 -6.92
C GLN A 482 -3.98 -3.05 -7.63
N ASP A 483 -3.93 -3.00 -8.95
CA ASP A 483 -3.74 -4.15 -9.80
C ASP A 483 -2.26 -4.42 -10.07
N PHE A 484 -1.89 -5.70 -10.03
CA PHE A 484 -0.64 -6.23 -10.56
C PHE A 484 -0.97 -7.28 -11.62
N ASN A 485 0.01 -7.63 -12.46
CA ASN A 485 -0.21 -8.53 -13.61
C ASN A 485 -0.92 -9.85 -13.26
N LYS A 486 -0.62 -10.44 -12.09
CA LYS A 486 -1.13 -11.77 -11.68
C LYS A 486 -2.00 -11.76 -10.42
N TRP A 487 -2.10 -10.63 -9.71
CA TRP A 487 -2.84 -10.53 -8.45
C TRP A 487 -3.20 -9.07 -8.19
N SER A 488 -4.15 -8.82 -7.29
CA SER A 488 -4.45 -7.46 -6.86
C SER A 488 -4.62 -7.37 -5.35
N ARG A 489 -4.40 -6.17 -4.84
CA ARG A 489 -4.72 -5.80 -3.45
C ARG A 489 -5.55 -4.55 -3.45
N ARG A 490 -6.23 -4.30 -2.35
CA ARG A 490 -7.03 -3.09 -2.16
C ARG A 490 -6.75 -2.45 -0.82
N LEU A 491 -6.87 -1.14 -0.80
CA LEU A 491 -6.94 -0.33 0.38
C LEU A 491 -8.42 -0.12 0.74
N LEU A 492 -8.77 -0.43 1.97
CA LEU A 492 -10.06 -0.17 2.56
C LEU A 492 -9.91 0.94 3.60
N ILE A 493 -10.76 1.97 3.47
CA ILE A 493 -10.82 3.08 4.42
C ILE A 493 -12.12 2.95 5.21
N TYR A 494 -12.01 2.75 6.53
CA TYR A 494 -13.13 2.76 7.44
C TYR A 494 -13.14 4.02 8.28
N VAL A 495 -14.33 4.47 8.66
CA VAL A 495 -14.56 5.54 9.64
C VAL A 495 -15.23 4.91 10.86
N ARG A 496 -14.71 5.20 12.05
CA ARG A 496 -15.31 4.81 13.32
C ARG A 496 -16.59 5.60 13.55
N LEU A 497 -17.70 4.89 13.74
CA LEU A 497 -19.00 5.50 14.03
C LEU A 497 -19.03 6.09 15.45
N PRO A 498 -19.80 7.16 15.69
CA PRO A 498 -20.18 7.58 17.04
C PRO A 498 -20.88 6.44 17.79
N GLU A 499 -20.64 6.27 19.10
CA GLU A 499 -21.24 5.17 19.89
C GLU A 499 -22.77 5.14 19.78
N ALA A 500 -23.41 6.31 19.75
CA ALA A 500 -24.86 6.45 19.60
C ALA A 500 -25.42 5.92 18.27
N GLU A 501 -24.59 5.79 17.24
CA GLU A 501 -24.97 5.26 15.93
C GLU A 501 -24.69 3.75 15.79
N VAL A 502 -24.02 3.13 16.77
CA VAL A 502 -23.68 1.71 16.73
C VAL A 502 -24.84 0.87 17.27
N PRO A 503 -25.43 -0.04 16.47
CA PRO A 503 -26.51 -0.89 16.97
C PRO A 503 -26.02 -1.88 18.04
N ALA A 504 -26.52 -1.72 19.28
CA ALA A 504 -26.08 -2.49 20.44
C ALA A 504 -26.25 -4.02 20.27
N GLU A 505 -27.34 -4.44 19.60
CA GLU A 505 -27.60 -5.85 19.31
C GLU A 505 -26.60 -6.41 18.28
N GLU A 506 -26.26 -5.65 17.24
CA GLU A 506 -25.34 -6.11 16.19
C GLU A 506 -23.91 -6.27 16.72
N ILE A 507 -23.43 -5.31 17.53
CA ILE A 507 -22.10 -5.42 18.15
C ILE A 507 -22.05 -6.56 19.17
N ARG A 508 -23.13 -6.81 19.93
CA ARG A 508 -23.20 -7.97 20.84
C ARG A 508 -23.13 -9.28 20.06
N MET A 509 -23.95 -9.44 19.03
CA MET A 509 -23.94 -10.63 18.17
C MET A 509 -22.59 -10.85 17.47
N PHE A 510 -21.95 -9.78 17.00
CA PHE A 510 -20.61 -9.85 16.39
C PHE A 510 -19.59 -10.42 17.38
N ARG A 511 -19.54 -9.87 18.60
CA ARG A 511 -18.62 -10.31 19.65
C ARG A 511 -18.92 -11.71 20.18
N GLU A 512 -20.20 -12.08 20.30
CA GLU A 512 -20.62 -13.45 20.66
C GLU A 512 -20.17 -14.48 19.63
N LYS A 513 -20.42 -14.23 18.34
CA LYS A 513 -19.96 -15.11 17.23
C LYS A 513 -18.44 -15.28 17.24
N ARG A 514 -17.73 -14.17 17.44
CA ARG A 514 -16.27 -14.16 17.56
C ARG A 514 -15.78 -14.99 18.74
N ALA A 515 -16.36 -14.80 19.93
CA ALA A 515 -16.01 -15.53 21.14
C ALA A 515 -16.33 -17.04 21.03
N GLU A 516 -17.46 -17.39 20.44
CA GLU A 516 -17.83 -18.79 20.18
C GLU A 516 -16.82 -19.47 19.24
N ARG A 517 -16.43 -18.79 18.16
CA ARG A 517 -15.41 -19.30 17.24
C ARG A 517 -14.05 -19.46 17.93
N GLU A 518 -13.63 -18.48 18.74
CA GLU A 518 -12.41 -18.56 19.56
C GLU A 518 -12.43 -19.74 20.53
N ARG A 519 -13.57 -19.98 21.18
CA ARG A 519 -13.78 -21.13 22.07
C ARG A 519 -13.66 -22.45 21.31
N ARG A 520 -14.37 -22.60 20.19
CA ARG A 520 -14.34 -23.82 19.35
C ARG A 520 -12.92 -24.17 18.90
N GLU A 521 -12.16 -23.18 18.44
CA GLU A 521 -10.77 -23.39 18.03
C GLU A 521 -9.83 -23.66 19.21
N ARG A 522 -10.11 -23.11 20.39
CA ARG A 522 -9.35 -23.45 21.59
C ARG A 522 -9.58 -24.91 21.96
N GLU A 523 -10.83 -25.35 21.98
CA GLU A 523 -11.20 -26.75 22.23
C GLU A 523 -10.58 -27.70 21.18
N GLU A 524 -10.61 -27.34 19.90
CA GLU A 524 -9.97 -28.13 18.83
C GLU A 524 -8.46 -28.24 19.03
N ARG A 525 -7.78 -27.12 19.34
CA ARG A 525 -6.35 -27.13 19.66
C ARG A 525 -6.03 -27.93 20.92
N GLU A 526 -6.89 -27.90 21.93
CA GLU A 526 -6.73 -28.72 23.14
C GLU A 526 -6.89 -30.21 22.80
N ARG A 527 -7.86 -30.58 21.96
CA ARG A 527 -8.02 -31.96 21.46
C ARG A 527 -6.84 -32.43 20.63
N GLU A 528 -6.34 -31.61 19.70
CA GLU A 528 -5.14 -31.93 18.92
C GLU A 528 -3.92 -32.15 19.82
N ARG A 529 -3.77 -31.31 20.87
CA ARG A 529 -2.70 -31.47 21.87
C ARG A 529 -2.84 -32.76 22.67
N GLU A 530 -4.05 -33.11 23.09
CA GLU A 530 -4.33 -34.35 23.82
C GLU A 530 -4.05 -35.57 22.94
N TRP A 531 -4.44 -35.53 21.66
CA TRP A 531 -4.18 -36.58 20.68
C TRP A 531 -2.68 -36.80 20.42
N ASP A 532 -1.92 -35.71 20.20
CA ASP A 532 -0.46 -35.76 20.05
C ASP A 532 0.23 -36.33 21.30
N TRP A 533 -0.36 -36.11 22.47
CA TRP A 533 0.15 -36.62 23.75
C TRP A 533 -0.22 -38.09 23.99
N SER A 534 -1.41 -38.55 23.60
CA SER A 534 -1.80 -39.97 23.67
C SER A 534 -1.02 -40.82 22.66
N GLY A 535 -0.83 -40.35 21.42
CA GLY A 535 -0.06 -41.07 20.40
C GLY A 535 1.41 -41.28 20.78
N LYS A 536 2.01 -40.35 21.55
CA LYS A 536 3.36 -40.54 22.12
C LYS A 536 3.41 -41.56 23.26
N ARG A 537 2.33 -41.71 24.05
CA ARG A 537 2.25 -42.77 25.08
C ARG A 537 2.13 -44.16 24.47
N ASP A 538 1.40 -44.30 23.35
CA ASP A 538 1.25 -45.59 22.66
C ASP A 538 2.55 -46.05 21.98
N VAL A 539 3.34 -45.13 21.44
CA VAL A 539 4.69 -45.45 20.91
C VAL A 539 5.66 -45.85 22.03
N GLN A 540 5.46 -45.33 23.25
CA GLN A 540 6.30 -45.67 24.40
C GLN A 540 5.84 -46.96 25.14
N GLN A 541 4.60 -47.41 24.92
CA GLN A 541 4.08 -48.68 25.45
C GLN A 541 4.08 -49.84 24.42
N GLY A 542 4.19 -49.56 23.12
CA GLY A 542 4.28 -50.59 22.07
C GLY A 542 5.67 -51.22 21.85
N GLY A 543 6.69 -50.77 22.58
CA GLY A 543 8.09 -51.20 22.42
C GLY A 543 8.55 -52.31 23.36
N GLY A 544 7.68 -53.22 23.80
CA GLY A 544 8.09 -54.33 24.65
C GLY A 544 7.11 -55.49 24.73
N GLY A 545 7.43 -56.62 24.07
CA GLY A 545 6.90 -57.94 24.42
C GLY A 545 6.83 -58.99 23.31
N GLY A 546 7.70 -60.03 23.40
CA GLY A 546 7.49 -61.44 22.97
C GLY A 546 7.78 -61.78 21.50
N GLU A 547 8.91 -62.40 21.13
CA GLU A 547 9.30 -63.84 21.19
C GLU A 547 8.73 -64.74 20.06
N GLY A 548 9.61 -65.48 19.36
CA GLY A 548 9.26 -66.57 18.44
C GLY A 548 10.34 -66.96 17.41
N GLU A 549 11.21 -67.88 17.82
CA GLU A 549 12.22 -68.72 17.12
C GLU A 549 12.24 -68.88 15.57
N SER A 550 13.45 -68.92 14.98
CA SER A 550 13.98 -70.10 14.23
C SER A 550 15.46 -69.96 13.78
N GLY A 551 16.30 -70.87 14.30
CA GLY A 551 17.38 -71.64 13.64
C GLY A 551 18.46 -70.99 12.74
N GLY A 552 19.74 -71.20 13.10
CA GLY A 552 20.88 -71.16 12.16
C GLY A 552 22.27 -71.12 12.82
N GLN A 553 22.91 -72.27 12.96
CA GLN A 553 24.28 -72.45 13.47
C GLN A 553 25.36 -71.91 12.50
N ALA A 554 26.45 -71.33 13.04
CA ALA A 554 27.84 -71.67 12.68
C ALA A 554 28.88 -70.98 13.60
N SER A 555 29.73 -71.85 14.16
CA SER A 555 30.99 -71.72 14.93
C SER A 555 32.02 -70.63 14.58
N GLY A 556 32.83 -70.24 15.58
CA GLY A 556 34.27 -69.96 15.39
C GLY A 556 34.97 -68.95 16.32
N GLU A 557 35.37 -69.40 17.52
CA GLU A 557 36.60 -69.12 18.31
C GLU A 557 37.26 -67.71 18.49
N ARG A 558 37.52 -67.39 19.79
CA ARG A 558 38.73 -66.82 20.49
C ARG A 558 39.41 -65.55 19.96
N GLU A 559 40.04 -64.63 20.70
CA GLU A 559 40.59 -64.42 22.07
C GLU A 559 40.76 -62.87 22.20
N GLY A 560 40.54 -62.21 23.35
CA GLY A 560 41.62 -61.82 24.27
C GLY A 560 41.57 -60.34 24.70
N ASP A 561 41.35 -60.15 26.01
CA ASP A 561 41.86 -59.16 26.98
C ASP A 561 41.81 -57.62 26.81
N GLY A 562 41.40 -56.94 27.89
CA GLY A 562 41.67 -55.50 28.12
C GLY A 562 40.86 -54.81 29.22
N GLU A 563 41.23 -55.04 30.49
CA GLU A 563 41.09 -54.24 31.73
C GLU A 563 39.96 -53.18 31.95
N GLY A 564 39.30 -53.26 33.11
CA GLY A 564 38.46 -52.18 33.66
C GLY A 564 37.97 -52.39 35.10
N MET A 565 38.52 -51.59 36.02
CA MET A 565 38.41 -51.63 37.49
C MET A 565 37.00 -51.36 38.06
N ARG A 566 36.81 -51.82 39.31
CA ARG A 566 35.58 -51.92 40.14
C ARG A 566 34.93 -50.61 40.66
N LYS A 567 33.59 -50.72 40.79
CA LYS A 567 32.65 -50.27 41.87
C LYS A 567 32.16 -48.80 41.93
N GLY A 568 30.83 -48.65 41.94
CA GLY A 568 30.13 -47.67 42.81
C GLY A 568 28.86 -47.02 42.23
N LYS A 569 27.68 -47.48 42.67
CA LYS A 569 26.32 -47.03 42.30
C LYS A 569 26.03 -45.56 42.71
N LYS A 570 25.48 -44.73 41.78
CA LYS A 570 24.47 -43.69 42.06
C LYS A 570 23.73 -43.31 40.77
N LYS A 571 22.39 -43.30 40.82
CA LYS A 571 21.46 -42.94 39.74
C LYS A 571 21.68 -41.48 39.30
N GLY A 572 22.09 -41.25 38.07
CA GLY A 572 22.23 -39.94 37.44
C GLY A 572 21.23 -39.79 36.30
N GLY A 573 20.53 -38.64 36.28
CA GLY A 573 19.67 -38.24 35.17
C GLY A 573 20.46 -38.03 33.88
N GLN A 574 19.80 -38.27 32.75
CA GLN A 574 20.37 -38.21 31.42
C GLN A 574 20.99 -36.83 31.14
N THR A 575 22.26 -36.83 30.76
CA THR A 575 23.02 -35.67 30.30
C THR A 575 22.73 -35.38 28.82
N ALA A 576 23.01 -34.16 28.39
CA ALA A 576 22.69 -33.56 27.08
C ALA A 576 23.34 -34.23 25.84
N ASP A 577 23.93 -35.41 25.97
CA ASP A 577 24.61 -36.12 24.88
C ASP A 577 23.68 -37.03 24.05
N GLU A 578 22.43 -37.21 24.46
CA GLU A 578 21.41 -37.99 23.75
C GLU A 578 20.54 -37.14 22.79
N LEU A 579 21.16 -36.23 22.04
CA LEU A 579 20.49 -35.52 20.94
C LEU A 579 20.73 -36.24 19.61
N ASN A 580 19.67 -36.39 18.80
CA ASN A 580 19.74 -37.08 17.50
C ASN A 580 20.76 -36.42 16.54
N ALA A 581 21.20 -37.18 15.54
CA ALA A 581 22.26 -36.80 14.59
C ALA A 581 22.02 -35.46 13.85
N PHE A 582 20.77 -35.03 13.67
CA PHE A 582 20.42 -33.75 13.06
C PHE A 582 20.71 -32.57 14.00
N ARG A 583 20.39 -32.69 15.29
CA ARG A 583 20.68 -31.63 16.28
C ARG A 583 22.18 -31.47 16.55
N LYS A 584 22.97 -32.56 16.54
CA LYS A 584 24.44 -32.47 16.61
C LYS A 584 25.03 -31.69 15.43
N ARG A 585 24.53 -31.90 14.20
CA ARG A 585 24.96 -31.13 13.01
C ARG A 585 24.53 -29.66 13.06
N TYR A 586 23.33 -29.36 13.55
CA TYR A 586 22.80 -27.99 13.63
C TYR A 586 23.59 -27.09 14.61
N PHE A 587 24.04 -27.63 15.75
CA PHE A 587 24.77 -26.85 16.76
C PHE A 587 26.30 -26.82 16.57
N GLN A 588 26.86 -27.70 15.74
CA GLN A 588 28.28 -27.64 15.37
C GLN A 588 28.62 -26.40 14.52
N GLY A 589 27.66 -25.88 13.73
CA GLY A 589 27.84 -24.68 12.91
C GLY A 589 27.91 -23.35 13.68
N PHE A 590 27.68 -23.35 15.00
CA PHE A 590 27.72 -22.15 15.85
C PHE A 590 29.00 -22.02 16.68
N ARG A 591 29.98 -22.92 16.55
CA ARG A 591 31.26 -22.86 17.29
C ARG A 591 32.44 -22.32 16.48
N GLU A 592 32.23 -21.96 15.22
CA GLU A 592 33.25 -21.28 14.39
C GLU A 592 32.69 -19.96 13.82
N VAL A 593 32.46 -18.97 14.70
CA VAL A 593 32.60 -17.52 14.44
C VAL A 593 33.08 -16.85 15.71
#